data_AF-X1UYF7-F1
#
_entry.id   AF-X1UYF7-F1
#
_cell.length_a   1.000
_cell.length_b   1.000
_cell.length_c   1.000
_cell.angle_alpha   90.00
_cell.angle_beta   90.00
_cell.angle_gamma   90.00
#
_symmetry.space_group_name_H-M   'P 1'
#
loop_
_entity.id
_entity.type
_entity.pdbx_description
1 polymer ?
#
loop_
_entity_poly.entity_id
_entity_poly.type
_entity_poly.pdbx_seq_one_letter_code
_entity_poly.pdbx_strand_id
1 'polypeptide(L)' 'DGADTDFVHIIKESDPKKLKIGMRVEAVFKEAPRKRILDIEYFNPI' A
#
# COMPACT_ATOMS: atom_id res chain seq x y z
N ASP A 1 -0.51 -5.85 9.48
CA ASP A 1 -1.50 -6.90 9.21
C ASP A 1 -2.88 -6.40 9.56
N GLY A 2 -3.84 -6.52 8.64
CA GLY A 2 -5.17 -5.92 8.85
C GLY A 2 -6.15 -6.00 7.69
N ALA A 3 -5.75 -6.54 6.53
CA ALA A 3 -6.67 -6.91 5.45
C ALA A 3 -6.86 -8.43 5.45
N ASP A 4 -8.09 -8.87 5.25
CA ASP A 4 -8.50 -10.28 5.11
C ASP A 4 -8.77 -10.67 3.65
N THR A 5 -8.68 -9.69 2.74
CA THR A 5 -8.96 -9.82 1.32
C THR A 5 -7.80 -9.26 0.52
N ASP A 6 -7.38 -10.00 -0.51
CA ASP A 6 -6.34 -9.56 -1.44
C ASP A 6 -6.89 -8.52 -2.43
N PHE A 7 -6.11 -7.49 -2.69
CA PHE A 7 -6.42 -6.49 -3.72
C PHE A 7 -5.15 -5.90 -4.31
N VAL A 8 -5.25 -5.39 -5.55
CA VAL A 8 -4.13 -4.74 -6.24
C VAL A 8 -4.12 -3.26 -5.90
N HIS A 9 -2.96 -2.74 -5.48
CA HIS A 9 -2.77 -1.32 -5.23
C HIS A 9 -1.32 -0.86 -5.45
N ILE A 10 -1.11 0.45 -5.46
CA ILE A 10 0.19 1.08 -5.75
C ILE A 10 1.16 0.88 -4.58
N ILE A 11 2.39 0.46 -4.88
CA ILE A 11 3.53 0.48 -3.96
C ILE A 11 4.46 1.62 -4.37
N LYS A 12 4.86 2.48 -3.42
CA LYS A 12 5.79 3.58 -3.65
C LYS A 12 7.24 3.10 -3.69
N GLU A 13 7.56 2.28 -4.68
CA GLU A 13 8.93 1.85 -5.00
C GLU A 13 9.08 1.80 -6.52
N SER A 14 10.15 2.39 -7.04
CA SER A 14 10.42 2.45 -8.48
C SER A 14 11.41 1.39 -8.96
N ASP A 15 12.17 0.77 -8.05
CA ASP A 15 13.09 -0.33 -8.35
C ASP A 15 12.47 -1.71 -8.00
N PRO A 16 12.02 -2.49 -9.00
CA PRO A 16 11.43 -3.80 -8.76
C PRO A 16 12.36 -4.80 -8.06
N LYS A 17 13.69 -4.60 -8.14
CA LYS A 17 14.66 -5.50 -7.51
C LYS A 17 14.65 -5.40 -5.99
N LYS A 18 14.13 -4.30 -5.44
CA LYS A 18 13.98 -4.11 -4.00
C LYS A 18 12.73 -4.78 -3.46
N LEU A 19 11.74 -5.04 -4.32
CA LEU A 19 10.49 -5.70 -3.93
C LEU A 19 10.71 -7.20 -3.72
N LYS A 20 10.18 -7.71 -2.60
CA LYS A 20 10.22 -9.13 -2.25
C LYS A 20 8.85 -9.55 -1.73
N ILE A 21 8.44 -10.78 -2.05
CA ILE A 21 7.23 -11.37 -1.48
C ILE A 21 7.38 -11.44 0.03
N GLY A 22 6.33 -11.06 0.76
CA GLY A 22 6.31 -11.03 2.23
C GLY A 22 6.94 -9.77 2.84
N MET A 23 7.39 -8.81 2.02
CA MET A 23 7.81 -7.49 2.51
C MET A 23 6.66 -6.79 3.24
N ARG A 24 6.98 -6.16 4.37
CA ARG A 24 6.03 -5.41 5.15
C ARG A 24 5.79 -4.05 4.46
N VAL A 25 4.54 -3.59 4.48
CA VAL A 25 4.15 -2.31 3.90
C VAL A 25 3.21 -1.57 4.84
N GLU A 26 3.20 -0.25 4.74
CA GLU A 26 2.29 0.62 5.46
C GLU A 26 1.41 1.41 4.48
N ALA A 27 0.11 1.50 4.75
CA ALA A 27 -0.82 2.26 3.94
C ALA A 27 -0.65 3.76 4.20
N VAL A 28 -0.37 4.53 3.15
CA VAL A 28 -0.39 5.98 3.19
C VAL A 28 -1.71 6.47 2.63
N PHE A 29 -2.45 7.23 3.43
CA PHE A 29 -3.75 7.78 3.06
C PHE A 29 -3.62 9.21 2.55
N LYS A 30 -4.56 9.63 1.72
CA LYS A 30 -4.73 11.04 1.32
C LYS A 30 -4.98 11.91 2.54
N GLU A 31 -4.64 13.19 2.46
CA GLU A 31 -4.83 14.19 3.53
C GLU A 31 -6.28 14.24 4.06
N ALA A 32 -7.27 14.08 3.17
CA ALA A 32 -8.69 14.12 3.51
C ALA A 32 -9.43 12.85 2.99
N PRO A 33 -9.38 11.73 3.74
CA PRO A 33 -10.01 10.47 3.34
C PRO A 33 -11.53 10.53 3.48
N ARG A 34 -12.24 9.86 2.57
CA ARG A 34 -13.71 9.77 2.48
C ARG A 34 -14.25 8.37 2.83
N LYS A 35 -13.48 7.56 3.55
CA LYS A 35 -13.78 6.16 3.93
C LYS A 35 -14.00 5.23 2.73
N ARG A 36 -13.15 5.37 1.70
CA ARG A 36 -13.13 4.55 0.48
C ARG A 36 -11.79 3.86 0.34
N ILE A 37 -11.75 2.72 -0.35
CA ILE A 37 -10.49 2.04 -0.64
C ILE A 37 -9.51 2.91 -1.43
N LEU A 38 -10.03 3.78 -2.30
CA LEU A 38 -9.27 4.75 -3.09
C LEU A 38 -8.69 5.92 -2.27
N ASP A 39 -8.94 5.97 -0.97
CA ASP A 39 -8.30 6.93 -0.09
C ASP A 39 -6.91 6.48 0.36
N ILE A 40 -6.59 5.20 0.22
CA ILE A 40 -5.21 4.73 0.27
C ILE A 40 -4.53 5.27 -0.99
N GLU A 41 -3.55 6.15 -0.84
CA GLU A 41 -2.83 6.75 -1.95
C GLU A 41 -1.79 5.78 -2.50
N TYR A 42 -1.04 5.14 -1.62
CA TYR A 42 -0.07 4.09 -1.94
C TYR A 42 0.32 3.32 -0.68
N PHE A 43 1.07 2.23 -0.87
CA PHE A 43 1.75 1.48 0.18
C PHE A 43 3.23 1.82 0.19
N ASN A 44 3.78 2.15 1.37
CA ASN A 44 5.20 2.39 1.56
C ASN A 44 5.88 1.11 2.08
N PRO A 45 6.93 0.59 1.43
CA PRO A 45 7.74 -0.50 1.97
C PRO A 45 8.42 -0.11 3.29
N ILE A 46 8.49 -1.05 4.25
CA ILE A 46 9.22 -0.94 5.52
C ILE A 46 10.19 -2.10 5.72
#